data_AF-A0A2H0NFA7-F1
#
_entry.id   AF-A0A2H0NFA7-F1
#
_cell.length_a   1.000
_cell.length_b   1.000
_cell.length_c   1.000
_cell.angle_alpha   90.00
_cell.angle_beta   90.00
_cell.angle_gamma   90.00
#
_symmetry.space_group_name_H-M   'P 1'
#
loop_
_entity.id
_entity.type
_entity.pdbx_description
1 polymer ?
#
loop_
_entity_poly.entity_id
_entity_poly.type
_entity_poly.pdbx_seq_one_letter_code
_entity_poly.pdbx_strand_id
1 'polypeptide(L)'
;MTQYINPHQQKLIVEKLYRSTDSITSLDKFNEQYEGKIGRLGERTLTLGDFARLMKQTAFSDYDIERFTKEITGLDLDLADY
;
A
#
# COMPACT_ATOMS: atom_id res chain seq x y z
N MET A 1 19.45 -5.07 3.31
CA MET A 1 18.51 -6.00 3.97
C MET A 1 17.17 -5.86 3.27
N THR A 2 16.50 -6.96 2.95
CA THR A 2 15.15 -6.90 2.37
C THR A 2 14.19 -6.38 3.43
N GLN A 3 13.48 -5.30 3.12
CA GLN A 3 12.47 -4.72 3.99
C GLN A 3 11.10 -5.29 3.66
N TYR A 4 10.21 -5.35 4.66
CA TYR A 4 8.90 -5.98 4.55
C TYR A 4 7.81 -5.07 5.08
N ILE A 5 6.62 -5.16 4.48
CA ILE A 5 5.39 -4.52 4.96
C ILE A 5 4.41 -5.61 5.34
N ASN A 6 4.03 -5.64 6.61
CA ASN A 6 3.07 -6.60 7.13
C ASN A 6 1.62 -6.23 6.77
N PRO A 7 0.66 -7.17 6.84
CA PRO A 7 -0.73 -6.92 6.48
C PRO A 7 -1.37 -5.71 7.17
N HIS A 8 -1.07 -5.49 8.46
CA HIS A 8 -1.64 -4.38 9.22
C HIS A 8 -1.14 -3.03 8.70
N GLN A 9 0.15 -2.91 8.39
CA GLN A 9 0.73 -1.72 7.79
C GLN A 9 0.13 -1.44 6.41
N GLN A 10 -0.05 -2.47 5.57
CA GLN A 10 -0.70 -2.32 4.26
C GLN A 10 -2.10 -1.70 4.39
N LYS A 11 -2.90 -2.18 5.36
CA LYS A 11 -4.26 -1.66 5.62
C LYS A 11 -4.25 -0.18 6.03
N LEU A 12 -3.36 0.19 6.94
CA LEU A 12 -3.23 1.59 7.39
C LEU A 12 -2.80 2.52 6.25
N ILE A 13 -1.93 2.06 5.34
CA ILE A 13 -1.50 2.86 4.19
C ILE A 13 -2.70 3.10 3.26
N VAL A 14 -3.46 2.04 2.95
CA VAL A 14 -4.67 2.14 2.13
C VAL A 14 -5.70 3.07 2.78
N GLU A 15 -5.93 2.96 4.08
CA GLU A 15 -6.82 3.85 4.82
C GLU A 15 -6.44 5.33 4.65
N LYS A 16 -5.16 5.66 4.79
CA LYS A 16 -4.64 7.01 4.58
C LYS A 16 -4.82 7.50 3.14
N LEU A 17 -4.61 6.62 2.16
CA LEU A 17 -4.81 6.93 0.74
C LEU A 17 -6.27 7.28 0.42
N TYR A 18 -7.23 6.57 1.02
CA TYR A 18 -8.66 6.90 0.91
C TYR A 18 -9.10 8.05 1.83
N ARG A 19 -8.21 8.56 2.69
CA ARG A 19 -8.50 9.58 3.73
C ARG A 19 -9.70 9.19 4.59
N SER A 20 -9.82 7.90 4.87
CA SER A 20 -10.92 7.29 5.63
C SER A 20 -10.47 6.99 7.05
N THR A 21 -11.42 6.83 7.97
CA THR A 21 -11.19 6.30 9.32
C THR A 21 -11.68 4.86 9.49
N ASP A 22 -12.20 4.26 8.42
CA ASP A 22 -12.68 2.88 8.38
C ASP A 22 -11.72 2.05 7.52
N SER A 23 -10.82 1.35 8.20
CA SER A 23 -9.78 0.53 7.59
C SER A 23 -10.32 -0.69 6.83
N ILE A 24 -11.41 -1.30 7.31
CA ILE A 24 -12.02 -2.47 6.66
C ILE A 24 -12.66 -2.02 5.35
N THR A 25 -13.52 -1.00 5.42
CA THR A 25 -14.20 -0.48 4.22
C THR A 25 -13.20 0.06 3.20
N SER A 26 -12.11 0.69 3.64
CA SER A 26 -11.09 1.22 2.71
C SER A 26 -10.31 0.12 2.01
N LEU A 27 -9.93 -0.92 2.75
CA LEU A 27 -9.23 -2.07 2.18
C LEU A 27 -10.13 -2.86 1.22
N ASP A 28 -11.40 -3.05 1.58
CA ASP A 28 -12.36 -3.75 0.72
C ASP A 28 -12.58 -2.98 -0.58
N LYS A 29 -12.79 -1.66 -0.52
CA LYS A 29 -12.88 -0.81 -1.71
C LYS A 29 -11.62 -0.86 -2.57
N PHE A 30 -10.44 -0.85 -1.92
CA PHE A 30 -9.17 -0.97 -2.63
C PHE A 30 -9.07 -2.29 -3.38
N ASN A 31 -9.37 -3.40 -2.70
CA ASN A 31 -9.32 -4.73 -3.29
C ASN A 31 -10.39 -4.85 -4.39
N GLU A 32 -11.63 -4.40 -4.19
CA GLU A 32 -12.65 -4.38 -5.25
C GLU A 32 -12.19 -3.63 -6.50
N GLN A 33 -11.47 -2.52 -6.32
CA GLN A 33 -11.01 -1.68 -7.42
C GLN A 33 -9.77 -2.25 -8.14
N TYR A 34 -8.87 -2.91 -7.42
CA TYR A 34 -7.55 -3.26 -7.93
C TYR A 34 -7.19 -4.75 -7.87
N GLU A 35 -7.99 -5.62 -7.24
CA GLU A 35 -7.71 -7.07 -7.06
C GLU A 35 -7.38 -7.76 -8.39
N GLY A 36 -8.07 -7.42 -9.47
CA GLY A 36 -7.79 -7.98 -10.80
C GLY A 36 -6.42 -7.62 -11.39
N LYS A 37 -5.76 -6.57 -10.88
CA LYS A 37 -4.43 -6.13 -11.33
C LYS A 37 -3.32 -6.52 -10.35
N ILE A 38 -3.57 -6.34 -9.06
CA ILE A 38 -2.53 -6.45 -8.01
C ILE A 38 -2.80 -7.53 -6.97
N GLY A 39 -3.92 -8.24 -7.07
CA GLY A 39 -4.38 -9.18 -6.04
C GLY A 39 -4.87 -8.47 -4.77
N ARG A 40 -5.13 -9.27 -3.72
CA ARG A 40 -5.62 -8.75 -2.44
C ARG A 40 -4.47 -8.27 -1.56
N LEU A 41 -4.55 -7.03 -1.07
CA LEU A 41 -3.68 -6.50 -0.02
C LEU A 41 -4.25 -6.81 1.36
N GLY A 42 -3.37 -6.83 2.36
CA GLY A 42 -3.76 -7.01 3.76
C GLY A 42 -4.01 -8.46 4.20
N GLU A 43 -3.59 -9.44 3.38
CA GLU A 43 -3.70 -10.88 3.68
C GLU A 43 -2.35 -11.54 3.99
N ARG A 44 -1.26 -11.04 3.41
CA ARG A 44 0.10 -11.57 3.58
C ARG A 44 1.15 -10.48 3.71
N THR A 45 2.26 -10.80 4.34
CA THR A 45 3.44 -9.92 4.35
C THR A 45 4.01 -9.84 2.93
N LEU A 46 4.35 -8.63 2.50
CA LEU A 46 5.00 -8.37 1.22
C LEU A 46 6.39 -7.82 1.46
N THR A 47 7.29 -8.00 0.49
CA THR A 47 8.50 -7.18 0.48
C THR A 47 8.13 -5.73 0.15
N LEU A 48 8.93 -4.78 0.60
CA LEU A 48 8.73 -3.36 0.29
C LEU A 48 8.70 -3.12 -1.23
N GLY A 49 9.57 -3.81 -1.98
CA GLY A 49 9.63 -3.71 -3.43
C GLY A 49 8.42 -4.34 -4.15
N ASP A 50 7.88 -5.45 -3.64
CA ASP A 50 6.63 -6.00 -4.19
C ASP A 50 5.47 -5.04 -3.93
N PHE A 51 5.37 -4.49 -2.72
CA PHE A 51 4.37 -3.49 -2.40
C PHE A 51 4.48 -2.26 -3.33
N ALA A 52 5.68 -1.73 -3.54
CA ALA A 52 5.97 -0.63 -4.47
C ALA A 52 5.40 -0.89 -5.88
N ARG A 53 5.72 -2.06 -6.45
CA ARG A 53 5.27 -2.48 -7.78
C ARG A 53 3.76 -2.62 -7.89
N LEU A 54 3.09 -3.06 -6.82
CA LEU A 54 1.63 -3.13 -6.80
C LEU A 54 1.03 -1.72 -6.70
N MET A 55 1.56 -0.87 -5.84
CA MET A 55 1.05 0.49 -5.66
C MET A 55 1.20 1.36 -6.91
N LYS A 56 2.24 1.16 -7.71
CA LYS A 56 2.40 1.81 -9.04
C LYS A 56 1.29 1.51 -10.04
N GLN A 57 0.55 0.42 -9.86
CA GLN A 57 -0.54 0.05 -10.74
C GLN A 57 -1.88 0.67 -10.31
N THR A 58 -1.87 1.43 -9.22
CA THR A 58 -3.04 2.14 -8.70
C THR A 58 -3.13 3.54 -9.29
N ALA A 59 -4.23 4.25 -9.02
CA ALA A 59 -4.41 5.63 -9.46
C ALA A 59 -3.94 6.65 -8.40
N PHE A 60 -3.39 6.19 -7.28
CA PHE A 60 -2.89 7.06 -6.24
C PHE A 60 -1.61 7.76 -6.67
N SER A 61 -1.36 8.95 -6.14
CA SER A 61 -0.13 9.67 -6.45
C SER A 61 1.06 8.97 -5.81
N ASP A 62 2.18 8.91 -6.53
CA ASP A 62 3.43 8.35 -6.01
C ASP A 62 3.81 9.04 -4.69
N TYR A 63 3.70 10.37 -4.67
CA TYR A 63 3.95 11.19 -3.47
C TYR A 63 3.13 10.73 -2.25
N ASP A 64 1.83 10.50 -2.40
CA ASP A 64 0.99 10.08 -1.27
C ASP A 64 1.34 8.66 -0.82
N ILE A 65 1.63 7.76 -1.77
CA ILE A 65 2.04 6.38 -1.46
C ILE A 65 3.35 6.38 -0.67
N GLU A 66 4.38 7.09 -1.15
CA GLU A 66 5.69 7.19 -0.50
C GLU A 66 5.57 7.82 0.89
N ARG A 67 4.85 8.94 0.98
CA ARG A 67 4.61 9.65 2.23
C ARG A 67 3.95 8.77 3.28
N PHE A 68 2.83 8.12 2.94
CA PHE A 68 2.09 7.30 3.92
C PHE A 68 2.81 5.99 4.23
N THR A 69 3.55 5.42 3.27
CA THR A 69 4.42 4.26 3.54
C THR A 69 5.47 4.62 4.58
N LYS A 70 6.15 5.75 4.41
CA LYS A 70 7.15 6.24 5.38
C LYS A 70 6.54 6.56 6.73
N GLU A 71 5.40 7.24 6.76
CA GLU A 71 4.68 7.59 8.01
C GLU A 71 4.32 6.34 8.83
N ILE A 72 3.90 5.25 8.18
CA ILE A 72 3.39 4.06 8.86
C ILE A 72 4.48 3.03 9.16
N THR A 73 5.46 2.89 8.28
CA THR A 73 6.48 1.84 8.38
C THR A 73 7.82 2.34 8.89
N GLY A 74 8.08 3.65 8.79
CA GLY A 74 9.40 4.25 8.99
C GLY A 74 10.39 3.96 7.86
N LEU A 75 9.93 3.34 6.77
CA LEU A 75 10.76 2.93 5.64
C LEU A 75 10.60 3.90 4.48
N ASP A 76 11.73 4.26 3.86
CA ASP A 76 11.72 5.02 2.63
C ASP A 76 11.34 4.12 1.46
N LEU A 77 10.28 4.50 0.76
CA LEU A 77 9.84 3.93 -0.50
C LEU A 77 10.14 4.96 -1.58
N ASP A 78 10.94 4.61 -2.58
CA ASP A 78 11.11 5.42 -3.78
C ASP A 78 10.43 4.69 -4.93
N LEU A 79 9.31 5.23 -5.41
CA LEU A 79 8.57 4.63 -6.50
C LEU A 79 9.22 4.92 -7.85
N ALA A 80 10.07 5.94 -7.99
CA ALA A 80 10.72 6.25 -9.27
C ALA A 80 11.55 5.06 -9.80
N ASP A 81 12.04 4.20 -8.90
CA ASP A 81 12.89 3.05 -9.20
C ASP A 81 12.14 1.76 -9.64
N TYR A 82 10.80 1.76 -9.67
CA TYR A 82 9.97 0.56 -9.92
C TYR A 82 9.12 0.62 -11.20
#